data_AF-A0A5Z1PCX1-F1
#
_entry.id   AF-A0A5Z1PCX1-F1
#
_cell.length_a   1.000
_cell.length_b   1.000
_cell.length_c   1.000
_cell.angle_alpha   90.00
_cell.angle_beta   90.00
_cell.angle_gamma   90.00
#
_symmetry.space_group_name_H-M   'P 1'
#
loop_
_entity.id
_entity.type
_entity.pdbx_description
1 polymer ?
#
loop_
_entity_poly.entity_id
_entity_poly.type
_entity_poly.pdbx_seq_one_letter_code
_entity_poly.pdbx_strand_id
1 'polypeptide(L)'
;MIDFIINFAYSFGGVMGGWLVTHFYYKKNKEEQHEQKIKDKLESLCEEIRYAYRSKGNKRKSKLQDISFISVKIQRKLLGSLVMDLQDILYKNLDSKEQTISEVLQMFKKHYPKYFD
;
A
#
# COMPACT_ATOMS: atom_id res chain seq x y z
N MET A 1 3.34 -22.41 31.74
CA MET A 1 3.97 -21.09 31.58
C MET A 1 5.49 -21.10 31.81
N ILE A 2 6.15 -22.26 32.02
CA ILE A 2 7.63 -22.34 31.99
C ILE A 2 8.10 -23.51 31.08
N ASP A 3 7.36 -24.61 30.98
CA ASP A 3 7.77 -25.77 30.17
C ASP A 3 7.62 -25.63 28.64
N PHE A 4 6.76 -24.73 28.15
CA PHE A 4 6.64 -24.44 26.70
C PHE A 4 7.87 -23.68 26.16
N ILE A 5 8.60 -22.98 27.05
CA ILE A 5 9.77 -22.17 26.71
C ILE A 5 11.04 -23.02 26.67
N ILE A 6 11.10 -24.13 27.42
CA ILE A 6 12.32 -24.94 27.58
C ILE A 6 12.52 -25.91 26.41
N ASN A 7 11.45 -26.38 25.76
CA ASN A 7 11.56 -27.42 24.72
C ASN A 7 11.78 -26.92 23.28
N PHE A 8 11.73 -25.61 23.01
CA PHE A 8 12.18 -25.09 21.72
C PHE A 8 13.66 -24.66 21.75
N ALA A 9 14.27 -24.67 22.94
CA ALA A 9 15.66 -24.30 23.17
C ALA A 9 16.65 -25.44 22.89
N TYR A 10 16.20 -26.64 22.53
CA TYR A 10 17.08 -27.78 22.25
C TYR A 10 17.09 -28.15 20.77
N SER A 11 18.32 -28.26 20.26
CA SER A 11 18.67 -28.69 18.91
C SER A 11 18.79 -27.56 17.88
N PHE A 12 19.55 -26.53 18.27
CA PHE A 12 20.54 -25.83 17.44
C PHE A 12 21.48 -26.84 16.73
N GLY A 13 20.92 -27.63 15.82
CA GLY A 13 21.62 -28.52 14.93
C GLY A 13 22.01 -27.78 13.66
N GLY A 14 23.24 -27.27 13.62
CA GLY A 14 24.00 -27.22 12.37
C GLY A 14 23.82 -25.99 11.47
N VAL A 15 24.27 -24.83 11.95
CA VAL A 15 25.12 -23.76 11.36
C VAL A 15 25.13 -23.47 9.82
N MET A 16 24.67 -24.34 8.93
CA MET A 16 24.47 -24.06 7.49
C MET A 16 23.06 -23.51 7.16
N GLY A 17 22.07 -23.67 8.06
CA GLY A 17 20.70 -23.18 7.86
C GLY A 17 20.43 -21.74 8.33
N GLY A 18 21.31 -21.17 9.15
CA GLY A 18 21.10 -19.87 9.81
C GLY A 18 21.00 -18.68 8.85
N TRP A 19 21.74 -18.71 7.74
CA TRP A 19 21.69 -17.62 6.75
C TRP A 19 20.40 -17.66 5.93
N LEU A 20 19.95 -18.84 5.51
CA LEU A 20 18.69 -19.01 4.78
C LEU A 20 17.49 -18.67 5.68
N VAL A 21 17.41 -19.20 6.89
CA VAL A 21 16.28 -18.93 7.81
C VAL A 21 16.22 -17.46 8.20
N THR A 22 17.35 -16.83 8.50
CA THR A 22 17.40 -15.38 8.78
C THR A 22 16.98 -14.57 7.56
N HIS A 23 17.45 -14.94 6.37
CA HIS A 23 17.05 -14.27 5.12
C HIS A 23 15.56 -14.47 4.80
N PHE A 24 14.99 -15.65 5.07
CA PHE A 24 13.56 -15.94 4.89
C PHE A 24 12.68 -15.19 5.90
N TYR A 25 13.02 -15.19 7.19
CA TYR A 25 12.30 -14.42 8.20
C TYR A 25 12.39 -12.91 7.96
N TYR A 26 13.58 -12.43 7.60
CA TYR A 26 13.78 -11.02 7.28
C TYR A 26 13.03 -10.60 6.02
N LYS A 27 12.97 -11.48 5.01
CA LYS A 27 12.18 -11.26 3.79
C LYS A 27 10.68 -11.28 4.08
N LYS A 28 10.19 -12.20 4.91
CA LYS A 28 8.79 -12.28 5.34
C LYS A 28 8.36 -11.02 6.11
N ASN A 29 9.16 -10.56 7.07
CA ASN A 29 8.91 -9.30 7.78
C ASN A 29 8.91 -8.09 6.83
N LYS A 30 9.78 -8.07 5.81
CA LYS A 30 9.79 -6.99 4.81
C LYS A 30 8.56 -7.01 3.91
N GLU A 31 8.09 -8.19 3.53
CA GLU A 31 6.86 -8.34 2.72
C GLU A 31 5.63 -7.90 3.51
N GLU A 32 5.48 -8.32 4.77
CA GLU A 32 4.39 -7.89 5.65
C GLU A 32 4.43 -6.37 5.92
N GLN A 33 5.62 -5.80 6.15
CA GLN A 33 5.77 -4.35 6.30
C GLN A 33 5.45 -3.58 5.03
N HIS A 34 5.77 -4.15 3.86
CA HIS A 34 5.47 -3.52 2.59
C HIS A 34 3.96 -3.56 2.31
N GLU A 35 3.32 -4.70 2.55
CA GLU A 35 1.87 -4.87 2.47
C GLU A 35 1.15 -3.83 3.33
N GLN A 36 1.54 -3.70 4.61
CA GLN A 36 0.91 -2.71 5.50
C GLN A 36 1.07 -1.29 4.95
N LYS A 37 2.25 -0.92 4.45
CA LYS A 37 2.48 0.40 3.84
C LYS A 37 1.59 0.64 2.61
N ILE A 38 1.33 -0.39 1.81
CA ILE A 38 0.42 -0.29 0.65
C ILE A 38 -1.03 -0.09 1.11
N LYS A 39 -1.47 -0.84 2.13
CA LYS A 39 -2.81 -0.70 2.72
C LYS A 39 -3.03 0.67 3.35
N ASP A 40 -2.09 1.11 4.19
CA ASP A 40 -2.12 2.45 4.81
C ASP A 40 -2.16 3.55 3.74
N LYS A 41 -1.40 3.35 2.65
CA LYS A 41 -1.37 4.33 1.57
C LYS A 41 -2.69 4.39 0.80
N LEU A 42 -3.32 3.25 0.54
CA LEU A 42 -4.65 3.21 -0.07
C LEU A 42 -5.68 3.93 0.80
N GLU A 43 -5.67 3.68 2.11
CA GLU A 43 -6.59 4.33 3.05
C GLU A 43 -6.39 5.84 3.07
N SER A 44 -5.14 6.30 3.23
CA SER A 44 -4.77 7.71 3.17
C SER A 44 -5.22 8.38 1.87
N LEU A 45 -5.00 7.72 0.72
CA LEU A 45 -5.41 8.26 -0.58
C LEU A 45 -6.94 8.36 -0.70
N CYS A 46 -7.68 7.38 -0.19
CA CYS A 46 -9.15 7.42 -0.17
C CYS A 46 -9.66 8.61 0.65
N GLU A 47 -9.07 8.88 1.82
CA GLU A 47 -9.44 10.03 2.65
C GLU A 47 -9.15 11.37 2.00
N GLU A 48 -7.98 11.52 1.37
CA GLU A 48 -7.61 12.73 0.63
C GLU A 48 -8.58 12.99 -0.53
N ILE A 49 -8.96 11.94 -1.27
CA ILE A 49 -9.97 12.02 -2.34
C ILE A 49 -11.31 12.46 -1.73
N ARG A 50 -11.79 11.81 -0.65
CA ARG A 50 -13.03 12.21 0.03
C ARG A 50 -13.01 13.68 0.42
N TYR A 51 -11.88 14.17 0.92
CA TYR A 51 -11.70 15.58 1.27
C TYR A 51 -11.72 16.50 0.03
N ALA A 52 -11.08 16.12 -1.07
CA ALA A 52 -11.10 16.88 -2.31
C ALA A 52 -12.53 17.07 -2.85
N TYR A 53 -13.34 16.01 -2.80
CA TYR A 53 -14.74 16.02 -3.25
C TYR A 53 -15.70 16.82 -2.34
N ARG A 54 -15.28 17.26 -1.15
CA ARG A 54 -16.05 18.26 -0.37
C ARG A 54 -16.02 19.64 -1.04
N SER A 55 -15.04 19.89 -1.90
CA SER A 55 -14.93 21.12 -2.69
C SER A 55 -15.64 20.95 -4.04
N LYS A 56 -16.16 22.04 -4.62
CA LYS A 56 -16.86 22.01 -5.92
C LYS A 56 -16.05 22.69 -7.02
N GLY A 57 -16.31 22.30 -8.27
CA GLY A 57 -15.76 22.91 -9.48
C GLY A 57 -14.23 22.91 -9.52
N ASN A 58 -13.63 24.04 -9.90
CA ASN A 58 -12.18 24.16 -10.09
C ASN A 58 -11.35 23.87 -8.83
N LYS A 59 -11.90 24.11 -7.63
CA LYS A 59 -11.20 23.78 -6.37
C LYS A 59 -11.05 22.26 -6.18
N ARG A 60 -12.05 21.47 -6.61
CA ARG A 60 -11.96 20.00 -6.60
C ARG A 60 -10.84 19.53 -7.52
N LYS A 61 -10.87 20.02 -8.77
CA LYS A 61 -9.86 19.69 -9.78
C LYS A 61 -8.45 19.99 -9.29
N SER A 62 -8.21 21.19 -8.76
CA SER A 62 -6.91 21.57 -8.18
C SER A 62 -6.47 20.59 -7.09
N LYS A 63 -7.34 20.28 -6.13
CA LYS A 63 -7.01 19.35 -5.04
C LYS A 63 -6.68 17.93 -5.55
N LEU A 64 -7.42 17.42 -6.54
CA LEU A 64 -7.12 16.12 -7.14
C LEU A 64 -5.78 16.12 -7.89
N GLN A 65 -5.42 17.24 -8.52
CA GLN A 65 -4.10 17.41 -9.15
C GLN A 65 -2.97 17.46 -8.09
N ASP A 66 -3.20 18.14 -6.96
CA ASP A 66 -2.25 18.18 -5.85
C ASP A 66 -2.04 16.78 -5.27
N ILE A 67 -3.12 16.01 -5.07
CA ILE A 67 -3.06 14.60 -4.63
C ILE A 67 -2.27 13.74 -5.64
N SER A 68 -2.56 13.89 -6.93
CA SER A 68 -1.86 13.18 -8.02
C SER A 68 -0.34 13.44 -8.00
N PHE A 69 0.08 14.65 -7.62
CA PHE A 69 1.49 14.99 -7.55
C PHE A 69 2.12 14.58 -6.21
N ILE A 70 1.58 15.07 -5.10
CA ILE A 70 2.19 14.94 -3.77
C ILE A 70 2.01 13.51 -3.25
N SER A 71 0.78 13.01 -3.26
CA SER A 71 0.46 11.75 -2.62
C SER A 71 0.77 10.56 -3.49
N VAL A 72 0.72 10.71 -4.82
CA VAL A 72 0.99 9.60 -5.76
C VAL A 72 2.41 9.70 -6.33
N LYS A 73 2.75 10.78 -7.04
CA LYS A 73 4.04 10.87 -7.77
C LYS A 73 5.27 10.86 -6.87
N ILE A 74 5.27 11.60 -5.75
CA ILE A 74 6.41 11.61 -4.81
C ILE A 74 6.64 10.22 -4.21
N GLN A 75 5.56 9.46 -4.00
CA GLN A 75 5.61 8.12 -3.45
C GLN A 75 5.88 7.02 -4.49
N ARG A 76 6.42 7.37 -5.67
CA ARG A 76 6.77 6.42 -6.74
C ARG A 76 7.63 5.25 -6.28
N LYS A 77 8.52 5.45 -5.30
CA LYS A 77 9.35 4.34 -4.76
C LYS A 77 8.50 3.25 -4.08
N LEU A 78 7.38 3.62 -3.48
CA LEU A 78 6.44 2.69 -2.84
C LEU A 78 5.43 2.14 -3.86
N LEU A 79 4.87 3.01 -4.70
CA LEU A 79 3.74 2.69 -5.60
C LEU A 79 4.17 2.11 -6.96
N GLY A 80 5.43 2.30 -7.37
CA GLY A 80 5.94 1.74 -8.63
C GLY A 80 5.13 2.14 -9.86
N SER A 81 4.65 1.14 -10.61
CA SER A 81 3.86 1.32 -11.83
C SER A 81 2.45 1.85 -11.59
N LEU A 82 1.89 1.66 -10.39
CA LEU A 82 0.54 2.12 -10.03
C LEU A 82 0.40 3.64 -10.10
N VAL A 83 1.51 4.38 -10.02
CA VAL A 83 1.52 5.85 -10.12
C VAL A 83 0.76 6.33 -11.35
N MET A 84 1.06 5.81 -12.55
CA MET A 84 0.45 6.34 -13.78
C MET A 84 -1.06 6.13 -13.80
N ASP A 85 -1.52 4.93 -13.45
CA ASP A 85 -2.95 4.61 -13.40
C ASP A 85 -3.71 5.49 -12.39
N LEU A 86 -3.12 5.73 -11.22
CA LEU A 86 -3.71 6.62 -10.21
C LEU A 86 -3.74 8.07 -10.68
N GLN A 87 -2.67 8.54 -11.32
CA GLN A 87 -2.65 9.89 -11.87
C GLN A 87 -3.75 10.06 -12.92
N ASP A 88 -3.90 9.10 -13.83
CA ASP A 88 -4.95 9.12 -14.86
C ASP A 88 -6.35 9.18 -14.25
N ILE A 89 -6.64 8.35 -13.23
CA ILE A 89 -7.92 8.38 -12.53
C ILE A 89 -8.19 9.75 -11.90
N LEU A 90 -7.19 10.33 -11.24
CA LEU A 90 -7.35 11.64 -10.57
C LEU A 90 -7.48 12.79 -11.58
N TYR A 91 -6.76 12.75 -12.70
CA TYR A 91 -6.84 13.76 -13.76
C TYR A 91 -8.13 13.70 -14.56
N LYS A 92 -8.76 12.52 -14.70
CA LYS A 92 -10.12 12.39 -15.26
C LYS A 92 -11.12 13.28 -14.49
N ASN A 93 -10.88 13.56 -13.20
CA ASN A 93 -11.70 14.45 -12.36
C ASN A 93 -13.19 14.12 -12.49
N LEU A 94 -13.53 12.84 -12.29
CA LEU A 94 -14.90 12.34 -12.36
C LEU A 94 -15.83 13.15 -11.45
N ASP A 95 -17.12 13.18 -11.75
CA ASP A 95 -18.06 13.88 -10.88
C ASP A 95 -18.44 13.06 -9.64
N SER A 96 -18.32 11.74 -9.71
CA SER A 96 -18.60 10.83 -8.61
C SER A 96 -17.34 10.52 -7.79
N LYS A 97 -17.44 10.86 -6.49
CA LYS A 97 -16.46 10.49 -5.47
C LYS A 97 -16.37 8.96 -5.33
N GLU A 98 -17.52 8.30 -5.28
CA GLU A 98 -17.68 6.86 -5.13
C GLU A 98 -17.04 6.11 -6.30
N GLN A 99 -17.27 6.57 -7.52
CA GLN A 99 -16.64 5.99 -8.72
C GLN A 99 -15.13 6.16 -8.69
N THR A 100 -14.62 7.35 -8.33
CA THR A 100 -13.18 7.60 -8.23
C THR A 100 -12.51 6.68 -7.22
N ILE A 101 -13.11 6.52 -6.03
CA ILE A 101 -12.60 5.62 -4.99
C ILE A 101 -12.64 4.16 -5.47
N SER A 102 -13.72 3.76 -6.15
CA SER A 102 -13.85 2.42 -6.71
C SER A 102 -12.76 2.11 -7.74
N GLU A 103 -12.49 3.02 -8.67
CA GLU A 103 -11.43 2.87 -9.66
C GLU A 103 -10.04 2.80 -9.00
N VAL A 104 -9.76 3.65 -8.01
CA VAL A 104 -8.51 3.60 -7.23
C VAL A 104 -8.36 2.24 -6.54
N LEU A 105 -9.39 1.76 -5.84
CA LEU A 105 -9.39 0.45 -5.18
C LEU A 105 -9.10 -0.69 -6.16
N GLN A 106 -9.74 -0.67 -7.32
CA GLN A 106 -9.52 -1.66 -8.37
C GLN A 106 -8.07 -1.65 -8.86
N MET A 107 -7.46 -0.47 -9.03
CA MET A 107 -6.06 -0.39 -9.45
C MET A 107 -5.10 -0.92 -8.38
N PHE A 108 -5.34 -0.65 -7.09
CA PHE A 108 -4.56 -1.24 -6.01
C PHE A 108 -4.66 -2.77 -6.00
N LYS A 109 -5.87 -3.33 -6.14
CA LYS A 109 -6.08 -4.78 -6.25
C LYS A 109 -5.39 -5.40 -7.45
N LYS A 110 -5.40 -4.70 -8.60
CA LYS A 110 -4.77 -5.15 -9.83
C LYS A 110 -3.24 -5.20 -9.71
N HIS A 111 -2.62 -4.20 -9.10
CA HIS A 111 -1.15 -4.13 -8.96
C HIS A 111 -0.61 -4.93 -7.77
N TYR A 112 -1.44 -5.13 -6.74
CA TYR A 112 -1.04 -5.82 -5.51
C TYR A 112 -2.06 -6.91 -5.10
N PRO A 113 -2.35 -7.91 -5.96
CA PRO A 113 -3.43 -8.88 -5.70
C PRO A 113 -3.24 -9.62 -4.37
N LYS A 114 -1.99 -10.01 -4.06
CA LYS A 114 -1.62 -10.73 -2.84
C LYS A 114 -1.92 -9.99 -1.53
N TYR A 115 -2.17 -8.68 -1.57
CA TYR A 115 -2.40 -7.85 -0.38
C TYR A 115 -3.90 -7.61 -0.13
N PHE A 116 -4.77 -7.96 -1.08
CA PHE A 116 -6.20 -7.61 -1.06
C PHE A 116 -7.13 -8.78 -1.39
N ASP A 117 -6.60 -10.01 -1.27
CA ASP A 117 -7.36 -11.27 -1.30
C ASP A 117 -8.28 -11.41 -0.09
#